data_AF-A0A953RE17-F1
#
_entry.id   AF-A0A953RE17-F1
#
_cell.length_a   1.000
_cell.length_b   1.000
_cell.length_c   1.000
_cell.angle_alpha   90.00
_cell.angle_beta   90.00
_cell.angle_gamma   90.00
#
_symmetry.space_group_name_H-M   'P 1'
#
loop_
_entity.id
_entity.type
_entity.pdbx_description
1 polymer ?
#
loop_
_entity_poly.entity_id
_entity_poly.type
_entity_poly.pdbx_seq_one_letter_code
_entity_poly.pdbx_strand_id
1 'polypeptide(L)'
;VILPQDREIPLMRATTLELLGRTADAEGLLSDLQNRWPEWHAIWVAHGVTLAIHQHFEDARQALETAAALGARGPEAYFYLADSALRSVPSRIDAAEAAIRQAQRLAPDDPWIHALSGRIAFAKGDHRQAVERLREAVRLRPTMVEPHSVLAKAYAALGRNEEAEAELARVRAIQRDSSDADEEPPFARRLFQEKLPRDW
;
A
#
# COMPACT_ATOMS: atom_id res chain seq x y z
N VAL A 1 36.45 4.40 -7.46
CA VAL A 1 35.47 5.50 -7.31
C VAL A 1 34.16 4.95 -7.81
N ILE A 2 33.29 4.55 -6.90
CA ILE A 2 31.99 3.94 -7.21
C ILE A 2 31.06 5.11 -7.54
N LEU A 3 30.51 5.12 -8.75
CA LEU A 3 29.66 6.21 -9.24
C LEU A 3 28.28 6.11 -8.58
N PRO A 4 27.49 7.20 -8.50
CA PRO A 4 26.13 7.20 -7.93
C PRO A 4 25.20 6.10 -8.48
N GLN A 5 25.46 5.62 -9.71
CA GLN A 5 24.70 4.56 -10.40
C GLN A 5 24.95 3.14 -9.87
N ASP A 6 26.01 2.90 -9.07
CA ASP A 6 26.40 1.53 -8.67
C ASP A 6 25.57 0.98 -7.50
N ARG A 7 24.99 1.83 -6.64
CA ARG A 7 24.15 1.39 -5.51
C ARG A 7 22.72 1.03 -5.93
N GLU A 8 22.26 1.58 -7.06
CA GLU A 8 20.93 1.32 -7.63
C GLU A 8 20.81 -0.07 -8.25
N ILE A 9 21.87 -0.56 -8.87
CA ILE A 9 21.91 -1.90 -9.51
C ILE A 9 21.55 -3.02 -8.52
N PRO A 10 22.19 -3.14 -7.34
CA PRO A 10 21.85 -4.20 -6.41
C PRO A 10 20.45 -4.02 -5.79
N LEU A 11 19.95 -2.78 -5.63
CA LEU A 11 18.56 -2.57 -5.21
C LEU A 11 17.58 -3.08 -6.29
N MET A 12 17.81 -2.73 -7.56
CA MET A 12 17.04 -3.23 -8.69
C MET A 12 17.07 -4.76 -8.78
N ARG A 13 18.21 -5.37 -8.46
CA ARG A 13 18.34 -6.83 -8.39
C ARG A 13 17.49 -7.40 -7.26
N ALA A 14 17.50 -6.82 -6.07
CA ALA A 14 16.68 -7.29 -4.96
C ALA A 14 15.19 -7.21 -5.31
N THR A 15 14.76 -6.10 -5.89
CA THR A 15 13.38 -5.88 -6.29
C THR A 15 12.95 -6.82 -7.43
N THR A 16 13.85 -7.12 -8.37
CA THR A 16 13.62 -8.15 -9.40
C THR A 16 13.55 -9.57 -8.83
N LEU A 17 14.39 -9.90 -7.84
CA LEU A 17 14.34 -11.20 -7.16
C LEU A 17 13.00 -11.40 -6.48
N GLU A 18 12.45 -10.34 -5.86
CA GLU A 18 11.12 -10.36 -5.26
C GLU A 18 10.02 -10.61 -6.30
N LEU A 19 10.04 -9.91 -7.44
CA LEU A 19 9.11 -10.19 -8.55
C LEU A 19 9.17 -11.64 -9.05
N LEU A 20 10.34 -12.27 -9.00
CA LEU A 20 10.54 -13.65 -9.40
C LEU A 20 10.15 -14.66 -8.30
N GLY A 21 9.61 -14.19 -7.16
CA GLY A 21 9.28 -15.02 -6.00
C GLY A 21 10.49 -15.56 -5.25
N ARG A 22 11.70 -15.03 -5.52
CA ARG A 22 12.94 -15.39 -4.84
C ARG A 22 13.14 -14.52 -3.59
N THR A 23 12.13 -14.50 -2.73
CA THR A 23 12.03 -13.59 -1.58
C THR A 23 13.22 -13.69 -0.63
N ALA A 24 13.69 -14.90 -0.30
CA ALA A 24 14.86 -15.07 0.59
C ALA A 24 16.14 -14.44 0.03
N ASP A 25 16.35 -14.51 -1.29
CA ASP A 25 17.49 -13.87 -1.95
C ASP A 25 17.33 -12.35 -1.98
N ALA A 26 16.10 -11.86 -2.16
CA ALA A 26 15.78 -10.43 -2.12
C ALA A 26 16.05 -9.85 -0.72
N GLU A 27 15.55 -10.50 0.34
CA GLU A 27 15.75 -10.10 1.74
C GLU A 27 17.23 -10.12 2.15
N GLY A 28 17.97 -11.16 1.76
CA GLY A 28 19.41 -11.22 2.00
C GLY A 28 20.15 -10.04 1.34
N LEU A 29 19.82 -9.74 0.09
CA LEU A 29 20.41 -8.60 -0.61
C LEU A 29 20.00 -7.26 -0.02
N LEU A 30 18.74 -7.08 0.38
CA LEU A 30 18.28 -5.86 1.06
C LEU A 30 19.00 -5.65 2.40
N SER A 31 19.24 -6.73 3.15
CA SER A 31 19.99 -6.68 4.41
C SER A 31 21.44 -6.25 4.19
N ASP A 32 22.12 -6.81 3.17
CA ASP A 32 23.47 -6.39 2.78
C ASP A 32 23.51 -4.90 2.37
N LEU A 33 22.48 -4.43 1.67
CA LEU A 33 22.35 -3.04 1.25
C LEU A 33 22.14 -2.10 2.43
N GLN A 34 21.30 -2.47 3.41
CA GLN A 34 21.10 -1.69 4.64
C GLN A 34 22.39 -1.55 5.44
N ASN A 35 23.20 -2.60 5.52
CA ASN A 35 24.49 -2.55 6.20
C ASN A 35 25.50 -1.64 5.49
N ARG A 36 25.44 -1.56 4.15
CA ARG A 36 26.37 -0.76 3.35
C ARG A 36 25.96 0.71 3.21
N TRP A 37 24.66 0.97 3.15
CA TRP A 37 24.07 2.30 2.92
C TRP A 37 22.84 2.53 3.82
N PRO A 38 23.00 2.53 5.14
CA PRO A 38 21.88 2.63 6.09
C PRO A 38 21.08 3.93 5.95
N GLU A 39 21.70 4.99 5.44
CA GLU A 39 21.07 6.30 5.23
C GLU A 39 20.21 6.38 3.97
N TRP A 40 20.29 5.39 3.07
CA TRP A 40 19.59 5.44 1.79
C TRP A 40 18.16 4.92 1.92
N HIS A 41 17.22 5.85 2.04
CA HIS A 41 15.80 5.56 2.29
C HIS A 41 15.17 4.56 1.30
N ALA A 42 15.64 4.49 0.04
CA ALA A 42 15.04 3.63 -0.98
C ALA A 42 15.16 2.14 -0.64
N ILE A 43 16.22 1.73 0.05
CA ILE A 43 16.39 0.34 0.52
C ILE A 43 15.32 0.01 1.57
N TRP A 44 15.07 0.93 2.48
CA TRP A 44 14.06 0.79 3.53
C TRP A 44 12.64 0.78 2.97
N VAL A 45 12.37 1.57 1.92
CA VAL A 45 11.10 1.48 1.16
C VAL A 45 10.96 0.09 0.56
N ALA A 46 11.95 -0.38 -0.21
CA ALA A 46 11.88 -1.67 -0.87
C ALA A 46 11.68 -2.81 0.15
N HIS A 47 12.47 -2.83 1.22
CA HIS A 47 12.35 -3.82 2.28
C HIS A 47 11.00 -3.77 2.99
N GLY A 48 10.54 -2.57 3.35
CA GLY A 48 9.24 -2.41 3.99
C GLY A 48 8.06 -2.85 3.11
N VAL A 49 8.12 -2.60 1.81
CA VAL A 49 7.11 -3.06 0.85
C VAL A 49 7.16 -4.59 0.69
N THR A 50 8.35 -5.19 0.56
CA THR A 50 8.51 -6.66 0.51
C THR A 50 7.93 -7.29 1.77
N LEU A 51 8.26 -6.79 2.95
CA LEU A 51 7.71 -7.27 4.22
C LEU A 51 6.18 -7.14 4.27
N ALA A 52 5.61 -6.04 3.77
CA ALA A 52 4.16 -5.84 3.74
C ALA A 52 3.45 -6.84 2.82
N ILE A 53 4.02 -7.12 1.63
CA ILE A 53 3.50 -8.13 0.69
C ILE A 53 3.48 -9.51 1.34
N HIS A 54 4.54 -9.85 2.08
CA HIS A 54 4.64 -11.10 2.84
C HIS A 54 3.96 -11.06 4.22
N GLN A 55 3.14 -10.03 4.47
CA GLN A 55 2.31 -9.90 5.67
C GLN A 55 3.09 -9.78 6.99
N HIS A 56 4.38 -9.46 6.94
CA HIS A 56 5.21 -9.11 8.08
C HIS A 56 4.95 -7.64 8.48
N PHE A 57 3.71 -7.32 8.84
CA PHE A 57 3.22 -5.94 8.98
C PHE A 57 3.95 -5.12 10.04
N GLU A 58 4.39 -5.75 11.13
CA GLU A 58 5.12 -5.02 12.19
C GLU A 58 6.49 -4.57 11.70
N ASP A 59 7.24 -5.47 11.07
CA ASP A 59 8.56 -5.18 10.52
C ASP A 59 8.47 -4.23 9.32
N ALA A 60 7.46 -4.41 8.47
CA ALA A 60 7.15 -3.52 7.35
C ALA A 60 6.92 -2.09 7.83
N ARG A 61 6.11 -1.91 8.87
CA ARG A 61 5.85 -0.60 9.49
C ARG A 61 7.15 0.05 9.98
N GLN A 62 8.00 -0.71 10.69
CA GLN A 62 9.27 -0.18 11.21
C GLN A 62 10.24 0.22 10.09
N ALA A 63 10.36 -0.60 9.05
CA ALA A 63 11.18 -0.28 7.88
C ALA A 63 10.66 0.98 7.16
N LEU A 64 9.35 1.11 6.98
CA LEU A 64 8.74 2.26 6.30
C LEU A 64 8.78 3.55 7.15
N GLU A 65 8.70 3.45 8.47
CA GLU A 65 8.97 4.58 9.38
C GLU A 65 10.41 5.06 9.26
N THR A 66 11.36 4.11 9.19
CA THR A 66 12.77 4.43 8.95
C THR A 66 12.96 5.10 7.59
N ALA A 67 12.33 4.57 6.54
CA ALA A 67 12.36 5.17 5.21
C ALA A 67 11.82 6.61 5.23
N ALA A 68 10.69 6.85 5.90
CA ALA A 68 10.10 8.19 6.03
C ALA A 68 11.03 9.14 6.82
N ALA A 69 11.66 8.67 7.90
CA ALA A 69 12.62 9.45 8.68
C ALA A 69 13.88 9.82 7.87
N LEU A 70 14.30 8.96 6.95
CA LEU A 70 15.40 9.18 6.02
C LEU A 70 15.00 10.01 4.78
N GLY A 71 13.76 10.47 4.70
CA GLY A 71 13.30 11.39 3.67
C GLY A 71 12.58 10.76 2.47
N ALA A 72 12.09 9.52 2.57
CA ALA A 72 11.20 8.96 1.54
C ALA A 72 9.95 9.84 1.37
N ARG A 73 9.65 10.22 0.12
CA ARG A 73 8.52 11.11 -0.23
C ARG A 73 7.54 10.50 -1.24
N GLY A 74 7.71 9.24 -1.63
CA GLY A 74 6.80 8.57 -2.55
C GLY A 74 5.47 8.22 -1.88
N PRO A 75 4.32 8.31 -2.58
CA PRO A 75 3.04 7.87 -2.06
C PRO A 75 3.04 6.40 -1.64
N GLU A 76 3.87 5.57 -2.28
CA GLU A 76 4.03 4.13 -2.02
C GLU A 76 4.45 3.87 -0.58
N ALA A 77 5.50 4.57 -0.12
CA ALA A 77 6.03 4.38 1.22
C ALA A 77 4.97 4.66 2.29
N TYR A 78 4.18 5.72 2.10
CA TYR A 78 3.11 6.10 3.02
C TYR A 78 1.86 5.22 2.91
N PHE A 79 1.54 4.73 1.70
CA PHE A 79 0.46 3.77 1.50
C PHE A 79 0.75 2.46 2.25
N TYR A 80 1.92 1.86 2.01
CA TYR A 80 2.29 0.62 2.69
C TYR A 80 2.53 0.81 4.18
N LEU A 81 2.98 1.99 4.62
CA LEU A 81 3.09 2.31 6.04
C LEU A 81 1.71 2.33 6.70
N ALA A 82 0.74 2.95 6.04
CA ALA A 82 -0.63 3.00 6.53
C ALA A 82 -1.28 1.61 6.58
N ASP A 83 -1.11 0.82 5.52
CA ASP A 83 -1.61 -0.56 5.45
C ASP A 83 -1.01 -1.43 6.56
N SER A 84 0.32 -1.39 6.71
CA SER A 84 1.07 -2.14 7.71
C SER A 84 0.69 -1.73 9.14
N ALA A 85 0.54 -0.42 9.40
CA ALA A 85 0.10 0.08 10.71
C ALA A 85 -1.34 -0.33 11.06
N LEU A 86 -2.23 -0.43 10.06
CA LEU A 86 -3.61 -0.88 10.27
C LEU A 86 -3.67 -2.39 10.56
N ARG A 87 -2.83 -3.18 9.88
CA ARG A 87 -2.82 -4.64 9.94
C ARG A 87 -1.89 -5.23 11.00
N SER A 88 -0.98 -4.42 11.58
CA SER A 88 -0.12 -4.86 12.68
C SER A 88 -0.94 -5.30 13.90
N VAL A 89 -0.32 -6.09 14.77
CA VAL A 89 -0.93 -6.51 16.04
C VAL A 89 -0.05 -6.03 17.20
N PRO A 90 -0.52 -5.10 18.04
CA PRO A 90 -1.83 -4.42 17.97
C PRO A 90 -1.95 -3.47 16.76
N SER A 91 -3.20 -3.24 16.32
CA SER A 91 -3.50 -2.31 15.21
C SER A 91 -3.30 -0.87 15.68
N ARG A 92 -2.63 -0.06 14.85
CA ARG A 92 -2.28 1.34 15.14
C ARG A 92 -3.04 2.28 14.22
N ILE A 93 -4.36 2.35 14.43
CA ILE A 93 -5.30 3.09 13.57
C ILE A 93 -4.90 4.57 13.40
N ASP A 94 -4.48 5.26 14.46
CA ASP A 94 -4.09 6.67 14.36
C ASP A 94 -2.81 6.89 13.54
N ALA A 95 -1.84 5.96 13.64
CA ALA A 95 -0.65 5.99 12.81
C ALA A 95 -0.98 5.70 11.34
N ALA A 96 -1.88 4.75 11.08
CA ALA A 96 -2.38 4.46 9.75
C ALA A 96 -3.07 5.68 9.13
N GLU A 97 -3.91 6.39 9.90
CA GLU A 97 -4.57 7.61 9.48
C GLU A 97 -3.57 8.75 9.18
N ALA A 98 -2.52 8.88 9.98
CA ALA A 98 -1.46 9.86 9.72
C ALA A 98 -0.69 9.57 8.43
N ALA A 99 -0.34 8.30 8.19
CA ALA A 99 0.37 7.88 6.99
C ALA A 99 -0.49 8.00 5.73
N ILE A 100 -1.76 7.56 5.76
CA ILE A 100 -2.61 7.64 4.56
C ILE A 100 -2.89 9.09 4.12
N ARG A 101 -2.96 10.04 5.07
CA ARG A 101 -3.05 11.47 4.75
C ARG A 101 -1.82 11.99 3.99
N GLN A 102 -0.64 11.44 4.23
CA GLN A 102 0.55 11.78 3.44
C GLN A 102 0.42 11.25 2.01
N ALA A 103 0.04 9.97 1.87
CA ALA A 103 -0.17 9.35 0.57
C ALA A 103 -1.22 10.12 -0.25
N GLN A 104 -2.35 10.51 0.36
CA GLN A 104 -3.39 11.33 -0.27
C GLN A 104 -2.89 12.69 -0.77
N ARG A 105 -1.96 13.34 -0.04
CA ARG A 105 -1.38 14.61 -0.51
C ARG A 105 -0.46 14.43 -1.72
N LEU A 106 0.18 13.27 -1.82
CA LEU A 106 1.13 12.95 -2.89
C LEU A 106 0.45 12.41 -4.14
N ALA A 107 -0.66 11.69 -3.98
CA ALA A 107 -1.45 11.13 -5.07
C ALA A 107 -2.95 11.22 -4.74
N PRO A 108 -3.56 12.41 -4.89
CA PRO A 108 -4.95 12.67 -4.46
C PRO A 108 -6.01 11.93 -5.28
N ASP A 109 -5.68 11.48 -6.49
CA ASP A 109 -6.61 10.81 -7.41
C ASP A 109 -6.33 9.29 -7.52
N ASP A 110 -5.55 8.71 -6.60
CA ASP A 110 -5.28 7.28 -6.62
C ASP A 110 -6.41 6.47 -5.94
N PRO A 111 -7.07 5.54 -6.66
CA PRO A 111 -8.18 4.77 -6.11
C PRO A 111 -7.79 3.88 -4.93
N TRP A 112 -6.55 3.37 -4.87
CA TRP A 112 -6.08 2.53 -3.77
C TRP A 112 -5.91 3.32 -2.49
N ILE A 113 -5.41 4.56 -2.61
CA ILE A 113 -5.25 5.45 -1.46
C ILE A 113 -6.62 5.80 -0.87
N HIS A 114 -7.63 6.08 -1.71
CA HIS A 114 -9.01 6.29 -1.25
C HIS A 114 -9.61 5.03 -0.61
N ALA A 115 -9.36 3.85 -1.21
CA ALA A 115 -9.82 2.58 -0.67
C ALA A 115 -9.27 2.33 0.75
N LEU A 116 -7.95 2.46 0.91
CA LEU A 116 -7.28 2.28 2.20
C LEU A 116 -7.69 3.35 3.21
N SER A 117 -7.84 4.62 2.80
CA SER A 117 -8.36 5.68 3.66
C SER A 117 -9.76 5.35 4.19
N GLY A 118 -10.63 4.85 3.32
CA GLY A 118 -11.98 4.41 3.71
C GLY A 118 -11.97 3.21 4.65
N ARG A 119 -11.07 2.25 4.43
CA ARG A 119 -10.90 1.09 5.33
C ARG A 119 -10.37 1.49 6.71
N ILE A 120 -9.44 2.44 6.77
CA ILE A 120 -8.95 3.02 8.02
C ILE A 120 -10.08 3.71 8.77
N ALA A 121 -10.88 4.53 8.08
CA ALA A 121 -12.04 5.20 8.68
C ALA A 121 -13.08 4.18 9.21
N PHE A 122 -13.33 3.11 8.46
CA PHE A 122 -14.21 2.02 8.90
C PHE A 122 -13.69 1.34 10.17
N ALA A 123 -12.39 1.03 10.23
CA ALA A 123 -11.76 0.42 11.41
C ALA A 123 -11.80 1.34 12.64
N LYS A 124 -11.75 2.66 12.42
CA LYS A 124 -11.91 3.68 13.47
C LYS A 124 -13.37 3.84 13.95
N GLY A 125 -14.33 3.23 13.26
CA GLY A 125 -15.77 3.36 13.55
C GLY A 125 -16.43 4.58 12.89
N ASP A 126 -15.70 5.39 12.10
CA ASP A 126 -16.28 6.48 11.34
C ASP A 126 -16.85 5.97 10.00
N HIS A 127 -18.01 5.31 10.10
CA HIS A 127 -18.66 4.69 8.94
C HIS A 127 -19.13 5.71 7.91
N ARG A 128 -19.39 6.97 8.30
CA ARG A 128 -19.78 8.04 7.35
C ARG A 128 -18.59 8.44 6.49
N GLN A 129 -17.44 8.71 7.12
CA GLN A 129 -16.22 9.01 6.38
C GLN A 129 -15.75 7.82 5.54
N ALA A 130 -15.90 6.58 6.05
CA ALA A 130 -15.62 5.39 5.28
C ALA A 130 -16.41 5.37 3.97
N VAL A 131 -17.73 5.62 4.01
CA VAL A 131 -18.56 5.71 2.80
C VAL A 131 -18.07 6.79 1.84
N GLU A 132 -17.74 7.99 2.33
CA GLU A 132 -17.24 9.08 1.49
C GLU A 132 -15.98 8.67 0.71
N ARG A 133 -14.97 8.14 1.42
CA ARG A 133 -13.69 7.75 0.82
C ARG A 133 -13.81 6.56 -0.11
N LEU A 134 -14.59 5.54 0.26
CA LEU A 134 -14.75 4.36 -0.57
C LEU A 134 -15.57 4.63 -1.83
N ARG A 135 -16.54 5.56 -1.78
CA ARG A 135 -17.27 6.00 -2.98
C ARG A 135 -16.34 6.68 -3.98
N GLU A 136 -15.34 7.43 -3.51
CA GLU A 136 -14.33 8.02 -4.37
C GLU A 136 -13.44 6.94 -5.02
N ALA A 137 -13.01 5.94 -4.26
CA ALA A 137 -12.28 4.79 -4.80
C ALA A 137 -13.09 4.07 -5.90
N VAL A 138 -14.38 3.79 -5.67
CA VAL A 138 -15.28 3.17 -6.66
C VAL A 138 -15.51 4.07 -7.87
N ARG A 139 -15.61 5.40 -7.67
CA ARG A 139 -15.76 6.35 -8.79
C ARG A 139 -14.55 6.32 -9.71
N LEU A 140 -13.34 6.26 -9.13
CA LEU A 140 -12.08 6.24 -9.86
C LEU A 140 -11.81 4.88 -10.52
N ARG A 141 -12.11 3.78 -9.82
CA ARG A 141 -11.98 2.41 -10.34
C ARG A 141 -13.16 1.53 -9.91
N PRO A 142 -14.23 1.47 -10.74
CA PRO A 142 -15.47 0.75 -10.41
C PRO A 142 -15.35 -0.78 -10.30
N THR A 143 -14.21 -1.36 -10.67
CA THR A 143 -13.99 -2.81 -10.68
C THR A 143 -13.20 -3.30 -9.46
N MET A 144 -12.83 -2.42 -8.53
CA MET A 144 -12.15 -2.83 -7.29
C MET A 144 -13.14 -3.50 -6.33
N VAL A 145 -12.91 -4.77 -6.00
CA VAL A 145 -13.79 -5.54 -5.12
C VAL A 145 -13.75 -5.06 -3.67
N GLU A 146 -12.56 -4.73 -3.14
CA GLU A 146 -12.41 -4.34 -1.73
C GLU A 146 -13.28 -3.10 -1.37
N PRO A 147 -13.24 -1.98 -2.12
CA PRO A 147 -14.09 -0.82 -1.83
C PRO A 147 -15.58 -1.12 -1.76
N HIS A 148 -16.12 -1.90 -2.71
CA HIS A 148 -17.52 -2.33 -2.67
C HIS A 148 -17.83 -3.19 -1.44
N SER A 149 -16.91 -4.10 -1.08
CA SER A 149 -17.07 -4.97 0.09
C SER A 149 -17.07 -4.18 1.40
N VAL A 150 -16.21 -3.16 1.52
CA VAL A 150 -16.15 -2.31 2.72
C VAL A 150 -17.31 -1.32 2.73
N LEU A 151 -17.77 -0.80 1.58
CA LEU A 151 -18.98 0.03 1.47
C LEU A 151 -20.20 -0.71 1.99
N ALA A 152 -20.38 -1.98 1.61
CA ALA A 152 -21.48 -2.79 2.12
C ALA A 152 -21.49 -2.86 3.65
N LYS A 153 -20.32 -3.11 4.26
CA LYS A 153 -20.17 -3.16 5.73
C LYS A 153 -20.45 -1.79 6.37
N ALA A 154 -19.94 -0.71 5.77
CA ALA A 154 -20.15 0.65 6.26
C ALA A 154 -21.61 1.08 6.18
N TYR A 155 -22.29 0.78 5.08
CA TYR A 155 -23.73 1.03 4.93
C TYR A 155 -24.56 0.22 5.93
N ALA A 156 -24.27 -1.07 6.10
CA ALA A 156 -24.96 -1.90 7.09
C ALA A 156 -24.79 -1.34 8.52
N ALA A 157 -23.58 -0.91 8.89
CA ALA A 157 -23.31 -0.28 10.19
C ALA A 157 -24.07 1.06 10.38
N LEU A 158 -24.45 1.73 9.29
CA LEU A 158 -25.28 2.93 9.30
C LEU A 158 -26.79 2.64 9.19
N GLY A 159 -27.21 1.37 9.15
CA GLY A 159 -28.61 0.95 8.96
C GLY A 159 -29.14 1.10 7.52
N ARG A 160 -28.24 1.31 6.56
CA ARG A 160 -28.53 1.54 5.13
C ARG A 160 -28.49 0.22 4.36
N ASN A 161 -29.45 -0.66 4.66
CA ASN A 161 -29.42 -2.06 4.21
C ASN A 161 -29.59 -2.21 2.69
N GLU A 162 -30.43 -1.39 2.06
CA GLU A 162 -30.63 -1.43 0.61
C GLU A 162 -29.34 -1.10 -0.14
N GLU A 163 -28.62 -0.06 0.28
CA GLU A 163 -27.31 0.27 -0.30
C GLU A 163 -26.29 -0.83 -0.03
N ALA A 164 -26.29 -1.43 1.17
CA ALA A 164 -25.39 -2.53 1.48
C ALA A 164 -25.60 -3.74 0.54
N GLU A 165 -26.85 -4.12 0.29
CA GLU A 165 -27.19 -5.21 -0.64
C GLU A 165 -26.79 -4.88 -2.08
N ALA A 166 -26.97 -3.63 -2.51
CA ALA A 166 -26.56 -3.17 -3.84
C ALA A 166 -25.04 -3.30 -4.03
N GLU A 167 -24.23 -2.91 -3.03
CA GLU A 167 -22.78 -3.05 -3.09
C GLU A 167 -22.34 -4.53 -3.10
N LEU A 168 -23.00 -5.41 -2.34
CA LEU A 168 -22.74 -6.85 -2.40
C LEU A 168 -23.13 -7.46 -3.76
N ALA A 169 -24.18 -6.95 -4.40
CA ALA A 169 -24.52 -7.35 -5.76
C ALA A 169 -23.43 -6.93 -6.75
N ARG A 170 -22.82 -5.75 -6.57
CA ARG A 170 -21.67 -5.30 -7.38
C ARG A 170 -20.45 -6.20 -7.21
N VAL A 171 -20.09 -6.57 -5.98
CA VAL A 171 -19.00 -7.53 -5.72
C VAL A 171 -19.20 -8.82 -6.51
N ARG A 172 -20.40 -9.41 -6.43
CA ARG A 172 -20.73 -10.64 -7.16
C ARG A 172 -20.69 -10.49 -8.69
N ALA A 173 -21.09 -9.34 -9.20
CA ALA A 173 -21.01 -9.05 -10.63
C ALA A 173 -19.55 -8.94 -11.09
N ILE A 174 -18.72 -8.16 -10.39
CA ILE A 174 -17.30 -8.00 -10.70
C ILE A 174 -16.56 -9.34 -10.69
N GLN A 175 -16.79 -10.17 -9.67
CA GLN A 175 -16.15 -11.48 -9.55
C GLN A 175 -16.60 -12.47 -10.65
N ARG A 176 -17.81 -12.31 -11.18
CA ARG A 176 -18.29 -13.12 -12.31
C ARG A 176 -17.66 -12.68 -13.62
N ASP A 177 -17.53 -11.36 -13.80
CA ASP A 177 -17.13 -10.75 -15.06
C ASP A 177 -15.60 -10.64 -15.22
N SER A 178 -14.84 -10.75 -14.12
CA SER A 178 -13.38 -10.56 -14.09
C SER A 178 -12.69 -11.57 -13.15
N SER A 179 -11.72 -12.32 -13.67
CA SER A 179 -10.78 -13.11 -12.84
C SER A 179 -9.69 -12.25 -12.19
N ASP A 180 -9.50 -11.01 -12.65
CA ASP A 180 -8.47 -10.06 -12.18
C ASP A 180 -8.95 -9.20 -11.00
N ALA A 181 -9.89 -9.73 -10.20
CA ALA A 181 -10.65 -8.97 -9.21
C ALA A 181 -9.82 -8.40 -8.04
N ASP A 182 -8.55 -8.78 -7.93
CA ASP A 182 -7.63 -8.38 -6.88
C ASP A 182 -6.22 -8.10 -7.45
N GLU A 183 -6.09 -7.17 -8.41
CA GLU A 183 -4.75 -6.66 -8.74
C GLU A 183 -4.19 -5.90 -7.54
N GLU A 184 -2.97 -6.20 -7.10
CA GLU A 184 -2.27 -5.42 -6.09
C GLU A 184 -2.18 -3.92 -6.47
N PRO A 185 -2.03 -3.00 -5.48
CA PRO A 185 -1.75 -1.60 -5.76
C PRO A 185 -0.60 -1.46 -6.76
N PRO A 186 -0.75 -0.73 -7.88
CA PRO A 186 0.22 -0.65 -8.97
C PRO A 186 1.57 -0.05 -8.56
N PHE A 187 1.65 0.47 -7.34
CA PHE A 187 2.86 0.92 -6.67
C PHE A 187 3.93 -0.16 -6.54
N ALA A 188 3.54 -1.40 -6.31
CA ALA A 188 4.45 -2.54 -6.41
C ALA A 188 5.06 -2.56 -7.81
N ARG A 189 4.25 -2.70 -8.87
CA ARG A 189 4.72 -2.74 -10.26
C ARG A 189 5.59 -1.53 -10.64
N ARG A 190 5.31 -0.31 -10.17
CA ARG A 190 6.11 0.90 -10.45
C ARG A 190 7.50 0.89 -9.80
N LEU A 191 7.64 0.39 -8.56
CA LEU A 191 8.95 0.15 -7.93
C LEU A 191 9.81 -0.85 -8.73
N PHE A 192 9.17 -1.72 -9.52
CA PHE A 192 9.84 -2.80 -10.25
C PHE A 192 9.98 -2.59 -11.78
N GLN A 193 9.30 -1.61 -12.39
CA GLN A 193 9.21 -1.46 -13.85
C GLN A 193 9.76 -0.14 -14.41
N GLU A 194 9.80 0.95 -13.63
CA GLU A 194 10.38 2.21 -14.13
C GLU A 194 11.88 2.28 -13.89
N LYS A 195 12.62 2.80 -14.89
CA LYS A 195 13.96 3.35 -14.63
C LYS A 195 13.78 4.39 -13.54
N LEU A 196 14.40 4.15 -12.39
CA LEU A 196 14.48 5.08 -11.26
C LEU A 196 14.60 6.52 -11.82
N PRO A 197 13.69 7.45 -11.48
CA PRO A 197 13.80 8.84 -11.87
C PRO A 197 15.21 9.33 -11.63
N ARG A 198 15.77 10.05 -12.61
CA ARG A 198 17.15 10.57 -12.57
C ARG A 198 17.39 11.61 -11.47
N ASP A 199 16.33 11.98 -10.75
CA ASP A 199 16.29 13.13 -9.86
C ASP A 199 16.03 12.69 -8.39
N TRP A 200 16.70 11.60 -7.99
CA TRP A 200 16.79 11.13 -6.59
C TRP A 200 18.11 11.53 -5.94
#